data_AF-A0A535ZP09-F1
#
_entry.id   AF-A0A535ZP09-F1
#
_cell.length_a   1.000
_cell.length_b   1.000
_cell.length_c   1.000
_cell.angle_alpha   90.00
_cell.angle_beta   90.00
_cell.angle_gamma   90.00
#
_symmetry.space_group_name_H-M   'P 1'
#
loop_
_entity.id
_entity.type
_entity.pdbx_description
1 polymer ?
#
loop_
_entity_poly.entity_id
_entity_poly.type
_entity_poly.pdbx_seq_one_letter_code
_entity_poly.pdbx_strand_id
1 'polypeptide(L)'
;MSRPALRLGVTCLVAAAVGACAPICGIGSHFTLSSARVDSTYTCPKQVTNHPYDVNATIDADNFTNNTVTIRSIAETDTAVAIHGDWNGELGAKGGGSVADYSPRSIGAGSKATIRFRIPFQCTDQGTITSSTYGDFKFAFTVTTSAGTFKLDSANKHRLITP
;
A
#
# COMPACT_ATOMS: atom_id res chain seq x y z
N MET A 1 35.08 -46.69 38.49
CA MET A 1 35.62 -45.59 37.67
C MET A 1 34.47 -45.10 36.78
N SER A 2 33.65 -44.14 37.25
CA SER A 2 33.72 -42.68 36.96
C SER A 2 33.77 -42.37 35.45
N ARG A 3 32.85 -41.64 34.78
CA ARG A 3 31.63 -40.85 35.07
C ARG A 3 30.91 -40.63 33.71
N PRO A 4 29.57 -40.50 33.62
CA PRO A 4 28.92 -39.90 32.45
C PRO A 4 28.91 -38.37 32.54
N ALA A 5 29.10 -37.70 31.39
CA ALA A 5 29.10 -36.25 31.25
C ALA A 5 27.67 -35.69 31.21
N LEU A 6 27.41 -34.79 32.16
CA LEU A 6 26.24 -33.95 32.33
C LEU A 6 26.25 -32.81 31.28
N ARG A 7 25.17 -32.64 30.49
CA ARG A 7 24.85 -31.34 29.87
C ARG A 7 23.35 -31.03 29.99
N LEU A 8 23.10 -30.16 30.96
CA LEU A 8 22.00 -29.20 31.13
C LEU A 8 20.64 -29.56 30.52
N GLY A 9 19.77 -30.10 31.37
CA GLY A 9 18.33 -29.97 31.20
C GLY A 9 17.93 -28.49 31.36
N VAL A 10 17.15 -27.97 30.42
CA VAL A 10 16.38 -26.74 30.61
C VAL A 10 15.19 -27.12 31.49
N THR A 11 15.39 -27.04 32.80
CA THR A 11 14.32 -27.16 33.79
C THR A 11 13.46 -25.90 33.67
N CYS A 12 12.31 -26.02 33.01
CA CYS A 12 11.29 -24.98 33.04
C CYS A 12 10.70 -24.96 34.45
N LEU A 13 11.12 -23.99 35.27
CA LEU A 13 10.47 -23.71 36.55
C LEU A 13 9.02 -23.32 36.26
N VAL A 14 8.09 -24.23 36.51
CA VAL A 14 6.67 -23.91 36.63
C VAL A 14 6.48 -23.38 38.06
N ALA A 15 6.70 -22.08 38.23
CA ALA A 15 6.22 -21.39 39.42
C ALA A 15 4.70 -21.20 39.27
N ALA A 16 3.93 -22.06 39.94
CA ALA A 16 2.52 -21.86 40.15
C ALA A 16 2.33 -20.67 41.11
N ALA A 17 2.09 -19.49 40.56
CA ALA A 17 1.60 -18.34 41.30
C ALA A 17 0.43 -17.73 40.53
N VAL A 18 -0.69 -17.63 41.25
CA VAL A 18 -1.99 -17.14 40.83
C VAL A 18 -1.90 -15.69 40.32
N GLY A 19 -2.50 -15.39 39.17
CA GLY A 19 -2.61 -14.03 38.62
C GLY A 19 -1.80 -13.76 37.35
N ALA A 20 -1.83 -14.66 36.37
CA ALA A 20 -1.15 -14.49 35.09
C ALA A 20 -1.98 -13.65 34.10
N CYS A 21 -1.71 -12.34 34.05
CA CYS A 21 -1.77 -11.57 32.80
C CYS A 21 -0.33 -11.27 32.37
N ALA A 22 0.46 -12.33 32.14
CA ALA A 22 1.68 -12.19 31.37
C ALA A 22 1.26 -12.12 29.90
N PRO A 23 1.61 -11.06 29.13
CA PRO A 23 1.42 -11.08 27.70
C PRO A 23 2.31 -12.19 27.16
N ILE A 24 1.70 -13.33 26.82
CA ILE A 24 2.33 -14.33 25.97
C ILE A 24 2.69 -13.56 24.70
N CYS A 25 3.99 -13.32 24.53
CA CYS A 25 4.59 -12.65 23.39
C CYS A 25 4.26 -13.48 22.15
N GLY A 26 3.07 -13.25 21.58
CA GLY A 26 2.66 -13.82 20.32
C GLY A 26 3.46 -13.16 19.23
N ILE A 27 4.63 -13.69 18.91
CA ILE A 27 5.21 -13.54 17.58
C ILE A 27 4.34 -14.36 16.63
N GLY A 28 3.09 -13.91 16.47
CA GLY A 28 2.06 -14.58 15.70
C GLY A 28 2.39 -14.44 14.22
N SER A 29 2.25 -15.54 13.49
CA SER A 29 2.25 -15.53 12.03
C SER A 29 1.24 -14.49 11.54
N HIS A 30 1.69 -13.50 10.78
CA HIS A 30 0.84 -12.43 10.27
C HIS A 30 1.20 -12.08 8.83
N PHE A 31 0.21 -11.55 8.13
CA PHE A 31 0.38 -10.91 6.83
C PHE A 31 0.04 -9.44 6.97
N THR A 32 0.92 -8.56 6.50
CA THR A 32 0.71 -7.10 6.55
C THR A 32 1.01 -6.47 5.21
N LEU A 33 0.27 -5.39 4.95
CA LEU A 33 0.54 -4.45 3.86
C LEU A 33 0.89 -3.10 4.47
N SER A 34 1.87 -2.41 3.90
CA SER A 34 2.35 -1.13 4.39
C SER A 34 2.91 -0.27 3.27
N SER A 35 3.22 0.98 3.61
CA SER A 35 4.00 1.88 2.76
C SER A 35 3.50 2.01 1.32
N ALA A 36 2.18 2.09 1.14
CA ALA A 36 1.60 2.41 -0.17
C ALA A 36 2.19 3.73 -0.68
N ARG A 37 2.67 3.76 -1.91
CA ARG A 37 3.25 4.95 -2.56
C ARG A 37 2.75 5.04 -3.99
N VAL A 38 2.68 6.27 -4.49
CA VAL A 38 2.33 6.58 -5.87
C VAL A 38 3.38 7.53 -6.46
N ASP A 39 3.48 7.62 -7.78
CA ASP A 39 4.30 8.66 -8.42
C ASP A 39 3.91 10.04 -7.86
N SER A 40 4.91 10.85 -7.52
CA SER A 40 4.67 12.11 -6.80
C SER A 40 4.13 13.21 -7.68
N THR A 41 4.42 13.20 -8.98
CA THR A 41 4.05 14.28 -9.88
C THR A 41 3.87 13.78 -11.32
N TYR A 42 2.98 14.43 -12.06
CA TYR A 42 2.85 14.32 -13.51
C TYR A 42 2.51 15.70 -14.09
N THR A 43 3.07 16.03 -15.25
CA THR A 43 2.76 17.26 -15.97
C THR A 43 1.96 16.93 -17.21
N CYS A 44 0.72 17.42 -17.26
CA CYS A 44 -0.15 17.26 -18.41
C CYS A 44 0.46 17.94 -19.65
N PRO A 45 0.52 17.27 -20.80
CA PRO A 45 0.87 17.94 -22.05
C PRO A 45 -0.12 19.07 -22.35
N LYS A 46 0.35 20.15 -23.00
CA LYS A 46 -0.51 21.27 -23.39
C LYS A 46 -1.50 20.88 -24.48
N GLN A 47 -2.68 21.50 -24.47
CA GLN A 47 -3.70 21.37 -25.51
C GLN A 47 -4.17 19.93 -25.74
N VAL A 48 -4.37 19.18 -24.66
CA VAL A 48 -4.89 17.81 -24.69
C VAL A 48 -6.21 17.71 -23.95
N THR A 49 -7.07 16.82 -24.41
CA THR A 49 -8.34 16.50 -23.77
C THR A 49 -8.36 15.02 -23.43
N ASN A 50 -8.68 14.68 -22.18
CA ASN A 50 -8.73 13.31 -21.67
C ASN A 50 -7.47 12.49 -22.01
N HIS A 51 -6.30 13.12 -21.90
CA HIS A 51 -5.03 12.46 -22.17
C HIS A 51 -4.79 11.36 -21.13
N PRO A 52 -4.72 10.09 -21.55
CA PRO A 52 -4.52 8.99 -20.61
C PRO A 52 -3.06 8.93 -20.19
N TYR A 53 -2.85 8.67 -18.91
CA TYR A 53 -1.53 8.31 -18.38
C TYR A 53 -1.69 7.36 -17.19
N ASP A 54 -0.60 6.70 -16.82
CA ASP A 54 -0.56 5.79 -15.68
C ASP A 54 0.16 6.46 -14.50
N VAL A 55 -0.46 6.40 -13.31
CA VAL A 55 0.22 6.64 -12.05
C VAL A 55 0.81 5.31 -11.58
N ASN A 56 2.14 5.21 -11.49
CA ASN A 56 2.77 4.01 -10.94
C ASN A 56 2.60 4.00 -9.42
N ALA A 57 2.30 2.83 -8.87
CA ALA A 57 2.06 2.64 -7.46
C ALA A 57 2.78 1.41 -6.92
N THR A 58 3.13 1.46 -5.63
CA THR A 58 3.78 0.37 -4.92
C THR A 58 3.15 0.14 -3.55
N ILE A 59 3.04 -1.11 -3.10
CA ILE A 59 2.67 -1.48 -1.74
C ILE A 59 3.67 -2.50 -1.22
N ASP A 60 4.23 -2.27 -0.03
CA ASP A 60 5.13 -3.23 0.61
C ASP A 60 4.29 -4.30 1.33
N ALA A 61 4.67 -5.57 1.18
CA ALA A 61 3.98 -6.72 1.72
C ALA A 61 4.93 -7.59 2.53
N ASP A 62 4.50 -7.98 3.72
CA ASP A 62 5.24 -8.87 4.62
C ASP A 62 4.38 -10.09 4.94
N ASN A 63 4.87 -11.28 4.59
CA ASN A 63 4.20 -12.54 4.85
C ASN A 63 5.01 -13.37 5.84
N PHE A 64 4.83 -13.11 7.13
CA PHE A 64 5.36 -13.95 8.21
C PHE A 64 4.46 -15.14 8.55
N THR A 65 3.57 -15.53 7.64
CA THR A 65 2.80 -16.78 7.78
C THR A 65 3.55 -17.97 7.18
N ASN A 66 3.08 -19.17 7.52
CA ASN A 66 3.60 -20.43 6.98
C ASN A 66 2.98 -20.81 5.62
N ASN A 67 2.13 -19.94 5.04
CA ASN A 67 1.42 -20.20 3.80
C ASN A 67 1.72 -19.10 2.76
N THR A 68 1.62 -19.44 1.48
CA THR A 68 1.64 -18.44 0.41
C THR A 68 0.36 -17.61 0.45
N VAL A 69 0.48 -16.27 0.40
CA VAL A 69 -0.66 -15.36 0.33
C VAL A 69 -0.88 -14.93 -1.11
N THR A 70 -2.06 -15.20 -1.66
CA THR A 70 -2.43 -14.80 -3.03
C THR A 70 -3.16 -13.46 -3.01
N ILE A 71 -2.77 -12.53 -3.90
CA ILE A 71 -3.43 -11.23 -4.08
C ILE A 71 -4.50 -11.39 -5.15
N ARG A 72 -5.77 -11.32 -4.74
CA ARG A 72 -6.93 -11.58 -5.58
C ARG A 72 -7.39 -10.35 -6.35
N SER A 73 -7.34 -9.18 -5.73
CA SER A 73 -7.69 -7.91 -6.37
C SER A 73 -7.08 -6.72 -5.63
N ILE A 74 -6.91 -5.63 -6.36
CA ILE A 74 -6.58 -4.31 -5.84
C ILE A 74 -7.61 -3.34 -6.42
N ALA A 75 -8.27 -2.59 -5.55
CA ALA A 75 -9.10 -1.45 -5.92
C ALA A 75 -8.50 -0.18 -5.33
N GLU A 76 -8.71 0.94 -5.99
CA GLU A 76 -8.22 2.24 -5.57
C GLU A 76 -9.35 3.27 -5.56
N THR A 77 -9.20 4.27 -4.72
CA THR A 77 -9.94 5.53 -4.80
C THR A 77 -8.96 6.68 -4.66
N ASP A 78 -9.10 7.71 -5.49
CA ASP A 78 -8.39 8.97 -5.34
C ASP A 78 -9.32 10.05 -4.77
N THR A 79 -8.72 11.05 -4.12
CA THR A 79 -9.43 12.23 -3.65
C THR A 79 -8.58 13.47 -3.86
N ALA A 80 -9.15 14.50 -4.48
CA ALA A 80 -8.53 15.81 -4.57
C ALA A 80 -8.43 16.43 -3.16
N VAL A 81 -7.22 16.61 -2.65
CA VAL A 81 -6.94 17.10 -1.28
C VAL A 81 -6.29 18.48 -1.25
N ALA A 82 -5.85 19.01 -2.39
CA ALA A 82 -5.51 20.41 -2.56
C ALA A 82 -5.66 20.81 -4.02
N ILE A 83 -6.01 22.07 -4.26
CA ILE A 83 -6.08 22.69 -5.58
C ILE A 83 -5.37 24.04 -5.53
N HIS A 84 -4.76 24.46 -6.62
CA HIS A 84 -4.03 25.72 -6.69
C HIS A 84 -4.16 26.39 -8.06
N GLY A 85 -4.36 27.70 -8.11
CA GLY A 85 -4.55 28.44 -9.37
C GLY A 85 -5.90 28.14 -10.01
N ASP A 86 -5.97 28.21 -11.34
CA ASP A 86 -7.20 28.02 -12.13
C ASP A 86 -7.56 26.55 -12.34
N TRP A 87 -7.34 25.71 -11.32
CA TRP A 87 -7.54 24.26 -11.42
C TRP A 87 -9.01 23.96 -11.73
N ASN A 88 -9.26 23.28 -12.84
CA ASN A 88 -10.62 22.95 -13.30
C ASN A 88 -11.12 21.65 -12.65
N GLY A 89 -11.26 21.66 -11.32
CA GLY A 89 -11.77 20.54 -10.53
C GLY A 89 -12.07 20.96 -9.09
N GLU A 90 -12.85 20.13 -8.39
CA GLU A 90 -13.34 20.45 -7.05
C GLU A 90 -12.48 19.80 -5.96
N LEU A 91 -12.22 20.56 -4.88
CA LEU A 91 -11.62 19.99 -3.67
C LEU A 91 -12.57 18.93 -3.08
N GLY A 92 -12.04 17.74 -2.78
CA GLY A 92 -12.81 16.62 -2.27
C GLY A 92 -13.49 15.76 -3.34
N ALA A 93 -13.35 16.11 -4.64
CA ALA A 93 -13.75 15.24 -5.74
C ALA A 93 -13.07 13.88 -5.61
N LYS A 94 -13.83 12.81 -5.91
CA LYS A 94 -13.37 11.43 -5.77
C LYS A 94 -13.46 10.69 -7.09
N GLY A 95 -12.42 9.93 -7.40
CA GLY A 95 -12.43 8.89 -8.42
C GLY A 95 -12.17 7.52 -7.80
N GLY A 96 -12.05 6.52 -8.66
CA GLY A 96 -11.71 5.18 -8.24
C GLY A 96 -11.88 4.14 -9.33
N GLY A 97 -11.26 2.98 -9.12
CA GLY A 97 -11.27 1.91 -10.09
C GLY A 97 -10.68 0.61 -9.57
N SER A 98 -10.71 -0.41 -10.41
CA SER A 98 -10.02 -1.67 -10.19
C SER A 98 -8.70 -1.69 -10.94
N VAL A 99 -7.65 -2.20 -10.29
CA VAL A 99 -6.33 -2.38 -10.89
C VAL A 99 -6.26 -3.75 -11.54
N ALA A 100 -6.14 -3.77 -12.87
CA ALA A 100 -6.07 -5.02 -13.63
C ALA A 100 -4.70 -5.71 -13.49
N ASP A 101 -3.62 -4.93 -13.62
CA ASP A 101 -2.26 -5.42 -13.71
C ASP A 101 -1.43 -5.06 -12.48
N TYR A 102 -1.03 -6.09 -11.75
CA TYR A 102 -0.14 -5.97 -10.61
C TYR A 102 0.78 -7.18 -10.49
N SER A 103 1.96 -6.97 -9.92
CA SER A 103 2.96 -8.01 -9.70
C SER A 103 3.72 -7.78 -8.38
N PRO A 104 3.99 -8.85 -7.59
CA PRO A 104 3.63 -10.24 -7.84
C PRO A 104 2.13 -10.52 -7.58
N ARG A 105 1.62 -11.67 -8.05
CA ARG A 105 0.26 -12.15 -7.74
C ARG A 105 0.18 -12.92 -6.42
N SER A 106 1.30 -13.27 -5.82
CA SER A 106 1.39 -13.97 -4.54
C SER A 106 2.68 -13.68 -3.79
N ILE A 107 2.63 -13.73 -2.46
CA ILE A 107 3.79 -13.57 -1.57
C ILE A 107 4.07 -14.90 -0.89
N GLY A 108 5.28 -15.44 -1.05
CA GLY A 108 5.67 -16.71 -0.45
C GLY A 108 5.66 -16.67 1.09
N ALA A 109 5.56 -17.84 1.72
CA ALA A 109 5.65 -17.96 3.18
C ALA A 109 7.00 -17.44 3.71
N GLY A 110 6.99 -16.75 4.84
CA GLY A 110 8.17 -16.16 5.46
C GLY A 110 8.92 -15.10 4.63
N SER A 111 8.26 -14.51 3.62
CA SER A 111 8.92 -13.63 2.65
C SER A 111 8.31 -12.23 2.60
N LYS A 112 9.09 -11.29 2.07
CA LYS A 112 8.68 -9.90 1.81
C LYS A 112 8.68 -9.63 0.31
N ALA A 113 7.80 -8.74 -0.13
CA ALA A 113 7.74 -8.29 -1.52
C ALA A 113 7.26 -6.85 -1.61
N THR A 114 7.51 -6.21 -2.76
CA THR A 114 6.86 -4.95 -3.12
C THR A 114 5.95 -5.22 -4.31
N ILE A 115 4.65 -5.06 -4.08
CA ILE A 115 3.60 -5.14 -5.10
C ILE A 115 3.68 -3.86 -5.93
N ARG A 116 3.80 -3.99 -7.25
CA ARG A 116 3.85 -2.88 -8.20
C ARG A 116 2.65 -2.95 -9.13
N PHE A 117 2.04 -1.81 -9.40
CA PHE A 117 0.87 -1.71 -10.26
C PHE A 117 0.72 -0.31 -10.85
N ARG A 118 -0.21 -0.17 -11.80
CA ARG A 118 -0.51 1.08 -12.48
C ARG A 118 -1.98 1.44 -12.29
N ILE A 119 -2.23 2.72 -12.04
CA ILE A 119 -3.56 3.29 -11.91
C ILE A 119 -3.80 4.14 -13.15
N PRO A 120 -4.78 3.78 -14.01
CA PRO A 120 -5.16 4.62 -15.13
C PRO A 120 -5.70 5.94 -14.63
N PHE A 121 -5.16 7.04 -15.13
CA PHE A 121 -5.60 8.39 -14.83
C PHE A 121 -5.70 9.20 -16.12
N GLN A 122 -6.29 10.39 -16.03
CA GLN A 122 -6.48 11.26 -17.18
C GLN A 122 -6.20 12.71 -16.80
N CYS A 123 -5.69 13.47 -17.76
CA CYS A 123 -5.55 14.90 -17.61
C CYS A 123 -6.11 15.64 -18.82
N THR A 124 -6.54 16.87 -18.58
CA THR A 124 -7.03 17.79 -19.61
C THR A 124 -6.35 19.14 -19.40
N ASP A 125 -5.81 19.69 -20.47
CA ASP A 125 -5.29 21.05 -20.54
C ASP A 125 -5.75 21.66 -21.87
N GLN A 126 -6.63 22.65 -21.82
CA GLN A 126 -7.18 23.31 -23.02
C GLN A 126 -6.24 24.40 -23.58
N GLY A 127 -5.09 24.65 -22.95
CA GLY A 127 -4.13 25.69 -23.34
C GLY A 127 -4.63 27.11 -23.09
N THR A 128 -5.76 27.28 -22.39
CA THR A 128 -6.33 28.58 -21.99
C THR A 128 -5.78 29.06 -20.64
N ILE A 129 -5.13 28.16 -19.90
CA ILE A 129 -4.55 28.45 -18.59
C ILE A 129 -3.19 29.12 -18.82
N THR A 130 -3.02 30.33 -18.33
CA THR A 130 -1.82 31.15 -18.56
C THR A 130 -0.78 31.04 -17.44
N SER A 131 -1.13 30.37 -16.34
CA SER A 131 -0.27 30.14 -15.19
C SER A 131 -0.41 28.71 -14.67
N SER A 132 0.72 28.08 -14.34
CA SER A 132 0.74 26.71 -13.84
C SER A 132 -0.26 26.49 -12.69
N THR A 133 -1.18 25.56 -12.92
CA THR A 133 -2.17 25.12 -11.92
C THR A 133 -1.99 23.64 -11.63
N TYR A 134 -2.37 23.20 -10.43
CA TYR A 134 -2.24 21.81 -10.04
C TYR A 134 -3.31 21.36 -9.04
N GLY A 135 -3.58 20.05 -9.10
CA GLY A 135 -4.32 19.31 -8.08
C GLY A 135 -3.42 18.32 -7.37
N ASP A 136 -3.51 18.23 -6.05
CA ASP A 136 -2.90 17.16 -5.26
C ASP A 136 -3.96 16.10 -4.91
N PHE A 137 -3.64 14.84 -5.18
CA PHE A 137 -4.52 13.69 -5.03
C PHE A 137 -3.96 12.73 -3.97
N LYS A 138 -4.81 12.30 -3.06
CA LYS A 138 -4.51 11.24 -2.08
C LYS A 138 -5.18 9.96 -2.54
N PHE A 139 -4.46 8.84 -2.50
CA PHE A 139 -5.00 7.54 -2.87
C PHE A 139 -5.28 6.70 -1.63
N ALA A 140 -6.34 5.89 -1.69
CA ALA A 140 -6.62 4.81 -0.77
C ALA A 140 -6.79 3.52 -1.55
N PHE A 141 -6.33 2.42 -0.98
CA PHE A 141 -6.33 1.10 -1.62
C PHE A 141 -7.11 0.10 -0.78
N THR A 142 -7.90 -0.73 -1.46
CA THR A 142 -8.49 -1.94 -0.89
C THR A 142 -7.87 -3.15 -1.59
N VAL A 143 -7.08 -3.92 -0.85
CA VAL A 143 -6.38 -5.11 -1.36
C VAL A 143 -7.03 -6.34 -0.78
N THR A 144 -7.59 -7.19 -1.64
CA THR A 144 -8.17 -8.48 -1.21
C THR A 144 -7.17 -9.59 -1.47
N THR A 145 -6.84 -10.36 -0.43
CA THR A 145 -5.92 -11.50 -0.49
C THR A 145 -6.57 -12.78 0.02
N SER A 146 -5.84 -13.90 -0.04
CA SER A 146 -6.26 -15.14 0.62
C SER A 146 -6.19 -15.07 2.16
N ALA A 147 -5.50 -14.07 2.72
CA ALA A 147 -5.35 -13.85 4.17
C ALA A 147 -6.33 -12.80 4.72
N GLY A 148 -7.11 -12.13 3.87
CA GLY A 148 -8.09 -11.13 4.28
C GLY A 148 -8.17 -9.94 3.32
N THR A 149 -8.95 -8.93 3.71
CA THR A 149 -9.04 -7.65 3.00
C THR A 149 -8.36 -6.56 3.81
N PHE A 150 -7.50 -5.79 3.15
CA PHE A 150 -6.65 -4.77 3.74
C PHE A 150 -6.98 -3.42 3.14
N LYS A 151 -7.07 -2.39 3.98
CA LYS A 151 -7.23 -1.01 3.55
C LYS A 151 -6.01 -0.21 3.98
N LEU A 152 -5.49 0.61 3.08
CA LEU A 152 -4.34 1.46 3.34
C LEU A 152 -4.38 2.73 2.48
N ASP A 153 -4.00 3.84 3.09
CA ASP A 153 -3.80 5.11 2.38
C ASP A 153 -2.37 5.17 1.81
N SER A 154 -2.22 5.85 0.68
CA SER A 154 -0.89 6.20 0.17
C SER A 154 -0.14 7.04 1.21
N ALA A 155 1.16 6.86 1.34
CA ALA A 155 1.99 7.67 2.22
C ALA A 155 2.14 9.09 1.66
N ASN A 156 2.39 9.21 0.36
CA ASN A 156 2.50 10.47 -0.36
C ASN A 156 1.20 10.85 -1.10
N LYS A 157 1.20 12.06 -1.67
CA LYS A 157 0.18 12.53 -2.63
C LYS A 157 0.76 12.43 -4.06
N HIS A 158 -0.12 12.40 -5.05
CA HIS A 158 0.20 12.60 -6.46
C HIS A 158 -0.18 14.03 -6.86
N ARG A 159 0.72 14.77 -7.49
CA ARG A 159 0.43 16.10 -8.05
C ARG A 159 0.23 16.01 -9.56
N LEU A 160 -0.93 16.43 -10.05
CA LEU A 160 -1.15 16.65 -11.47
C LEU A 160 -1.00 18.14 -11.77
N ILE A 161 -0.03 18.49 -12.59
CA ILE A 161 0.24 19.86 -13.05
C ILE A 161 -0.38 20.04 -14.44
N THR A 162 -1.16 21.10 -14.61
CA THR A 162 -1.62 21.60 -15.91
C THR A 162 -0.92 22.94 -16.18
N PRO A 163 -0.01 22.99 -17.17
CA PRO A 163 0.83 24.14 -17.50
C PRO A 163 0.13 25.42 -17.98
#